data_AF-A0AAU9SQM1-F1
#
_entry.id   AF-A0AAU9SQM1-F1
#
_cell.length_a   1.000
_cell.length_b   1.000
_cell.length_c   1.000
_cell.angle_alpha   90.00
_cell.angle_beta   90.00
_cell.angle_gamma   90.00
#
_symmetry.space_group_name_H-M   'P 1'
#
loop_
_entity.id
_entity.type
_entity.pdbx_description
1 polymer ?
#
loop_
_entity_poly.entity_id
_entity_poly.type
_entity_poly.pdbx_seq_one_letter_code
_entity_poly.pdbx_strand_id
1 'polypeptide(L)'
;MELRCFQAITCYQAVINNLEEAHELIDTAISTSLKESKPVYISISCNLPAIPLPTFSRHPVPFILAPKVSNQMGLDAAVEAAAEFLNKSVKPVLDVSTMIRCGQKTILFLINNGGYTIEVEIHDGPYNVIKNWNYTAFVDAIHNGEGKCWTAKVTCEEELVKAIKTATNEQKESFCFIEVIVHKDDTSKELLEWGSRVSAANSRPPNPQ
;
A
#
# COMPACT_ATOMS: atom_id res chain seq x y z
N MET A 1 23.67 2.49 -5.78
CA MET A 1 22.61 3.53 -5.72
C MET A 1 21.42 3.02 -4.92
N GLU A 2 20.96 1.79 -5.17
CA GLU A 2 19.84 1.12 -4.49
C GLU A 2 19.96 1.00 -2.96
N LEU A 3 21.11 0.59 -2.40
CA LEU A 3 21.27 0.44 -0.93
C LEU A 3 20.93 1.71 -0.14
N ARG A 4 21.33 2.88 -0.67
CA ARG A 4 21.11 4.18 -0.03
C ARG A 4 19.63 4.57 0.00
N CYS A 5 18.84 4.12 -0.98
CA CYS A 5 17.41 4.41 -1.03
C CYS A 5 16.65 3.74 0.12
N PHE A 6 17.10 2.56 0.55
CA PHE A 6 16.43 1.77 1.59
C PHE A 6 16.97 2.03 3.00
N GLN A 7 18.08 2.74 3.14
CA GLN A 7 18.78 2.93 4.42
C GLN A 7 17.92 3.64 5.48
N ALA A 8 17.04 4.55 5.06
CA ALA A 8 16.17 5.29 5.98
C ALA A 8 15.00 4.45 6.52
N ILE A 9 14.64 3.35 5.84
CA ILE A 9 13.45 2.57 6.19
C ILE A 9 13.79 1.19 6.77
N THR A 10 15.00 0.68 6.56
CA THR A 10 15.41 -0.65 7.03
C THR A 10 16.23 -0.63 8.31
N CYS A 11 16.00 -1.58 9.22
CA CYS A 11 16.80 -1.73 10.45
C CYS A 11 18.13 -2.48 10.22
N TYR A 12 18.28 -3.19 9.11
CA TYR A 12 19.50 -3.89 8.72
C TYR A 12 19.54 -4.09 7.20
N GLN A 13 20.74 -4.09 6.61
CA GLN A 13 20.96 -4.35 5.20
C GLN A 13 22.03 -5.42 5.02
N ALA A 14 21.64 -6.60 4.52
CA ALA A 14 22.53 -7.69 4.16
C ALA A 14 22.86 -7.63 2.66
N VAL A 15 24.15 -7.63 2.31
CA VAL A 15 24.62 -7.71 0.93
C VAL A 15 25.48 -8.95 0.77
N ILE A 16 24.92 -9.96 0.11
CA ILE A 16 25.49 -11.30 -0.01
C ILE A 16 26.23 -11.39 -1.34
N ASN A 17 27.56 -11.27 -1.25
CA ASN A 17 28.48 -11.35 -2.38
C ASN A 17 29.38 -12.58 -2.35
N ASN A 18 29.40 -13.31 -1.23
CA ASN A 18 30.12 -14.56 -1.03
C ASN A 18 29.17 -15.60 -0.41
N LEU A 19 29.50 -16.89 -0.56
CA LEU A 19 28.71 -17.99 -0.01
C LEU A 19 29.03 -18.29 1.45
N GLU A 20 30.24 -17.99 1.89
CA GLU A 20 30.73 -18.33 3.23
C GLU A 20 29.96 -17.54 4.31
N GLU A 21 29.70 -16.24 4.10
CA GLU A 21 29.02 -15.37 5.07
C GLU A 21 27.51 -15.29 4.85
N ALA A 22 26.99 -15.90 3.77
CA ALA A 22 25.59 -15.80 3.38
C ALA A 22 24.63 -16.25 4.51
N HIS A 23 24.98 -17.32 5.21
CA HIS A 23 24.17 -17.87 6.29
C HIS A 23 24.04 -16.89 7.47
N GLU A 24 25.16 -16.33 7.93
CA GLU A 24 25.20 -15.40 9.06
C GLU A 24 24.47 -14.09 8.74
N LEU A 25 24.65 -13.57 7.51
CA LEU A 25 23.99 -12.36 7.05
C LEU A 25 22.47 -12.52 6.97
N ILE A 26 21.98 -13.68 6.52
CA ILE A 26 20.54 -13.99 6.44
C ILE A 26 19.96 -14.14 7.84
N ASP A 27 20.59 -14.92 8.72
CA ASP A 27 20.10 -15.15 10.08
C ASP A 27 20.09 -13.85 10.89
N THR A 28 21.11 -13.00 10.72
CA THR A 28 21.19 -11.68 11.35
C THR A 28 20.10 -10.75 10.82
N ALA A 29 19.84 -10.75 9.51
CA ALA A 29 18.76 -9.96 8.93
C ALA A 29 17.39 -10.38 9.46
N ILE A 30 17.09 -11.69 9.46
CA ILE A 30 15.82 -12.22 9.98
C ILE A 30 15.67 -11.89 11.47
N SER A 31 16.70 -12.17 12.27
CA SER A 31 16.69 -11.89 13.70
C SER A 31 16.49 -10.42 14.02
N THR A 32 17.16 -9.53 13.29
CA THR A 32 17.03 -8.09 13.48
C THR A 32 15.65 -7.59 13.05
N SER A 33 15.11 -8.10 11.95
CA SER A 33 13.76 -7.75 11.49
C SER A 33 12.69 -8.10 12.53
N LEU A 34 12.80 -9.29 13.13
CA LEU A 34 11.85 -9.78 14.12
C LEU A 34 12.02 -9.08 15.48
N LYS A 35 13.27 -8.79 15.88
CA LYS A 35 13.56 -8.05 17.12
C LYS A 35 13.12 -6.59 17.03
N GLU A 36 13.39 -5.91 15.92
CA GLU A 36 13.09 -4.49 15.78
C GLU A 36 11.68 -4.24 15.24
N SER A 37 10.99 -5.28 14.74
CA SER A 37 9.71 -5.15 14.04
C SER A 37 9.79 -4.12 12.90
N LYS A 38 10.94 -4.09 12.22
CA LYS A 38 11.27 -3.16 11.13
C LYS A 38 11.76 -3.94 9.92
N PRO A 39 11.57 -3.43 8.70
CA PRO A 39 11.98 -4.16 7.50
C PRO A 39 13.51 -4.23 7.41
N VAL A 40 14.00 -5.26 6.71
CA VAL A 40 15.42 -5.44 6.39
C VAL A 40 15.57 -5.55 4.87
N TYR A 41 16.72 -5.14 4.36
CA TYR A 41 17.07 -5.30 2.95
C TYR A 41 18.05 -6.46 2.80
N ILE A 42 17.74 -7.43 1.95
CA ILE A 42 18.65 -8.54 1.62
C ILE A 42 18.90 -8.51 0.11
N SER A 43 20.14 -8.26 -0.29
CA SER A 43 20.58 -8.33 -1.67
C SER A 43 21.48 -9.54 -1.87
N ILE A 44 21.21 -10.34 -2.90
CA ILE A 44 21.98 -11.53 -3.25
C ILE A 44 22.53 -11.33 -4.66
N SER A 45 23.86 -11.43 -4.81
CA SER A 45 24.50 -11.36 -6.13
C SER A 45 23.95 -12.46 -7.05
N CYS A 46 23.59 -12.11 -8.29
CA CYS A 46 22.82 -12.96 -9.21
C CYS A 46 23.50 -14.28 -9.63
N ASN A 47 24.81 -14.42 -9.37
CA ASN A 47 25.59 -15.62 -9.63
C ASN A 47 25.54 -16.66 -8.48
N LEU A 48 24.99 -16.30 -7.32
CA LEU A 48 24.91 -17.13 -6.12
C LEU A 48 23.58 -17.90 -5.88
N PRO A 49 22.39 -17.50 -6.39
CA PRO A 49 21.12 -18.07 -5.92
C PRO A 49 20.92 -19.56 -6.18
N ALA A 50 21.59 -20.10 -7.21
CA ALA A 50 21.47 -21.50 -7.61
C ALA A 50 22.56 -22.40 -7.00
N ILE A 51 23.49 -21.85 -6.22
CA ILE A 51 24.60 -22.64 -5.66
C ILE A 51 24.13 -23.30 -4.35
N PRO A 52 24.10 -24.64 -4.27
CA PRO A 52 23.71 -25.33 -3.06
C PRO A 52 24.75 -25.11 -1.96
N LEU A 53 24.30 -24.64 -0.80
CA LEU A 53 25.13 -24.46 0.39
C LEU A 53 25.13 -25.74 1.23
N PRO A 54 26.30 -26.40 1.43
CA PRO A 54 26.40 -27.64 2.20
C PRO A 54 25.99 -27.50 3.68
N THR A 55 26.08 -26.29 4.23
CA THR A 55 25.80 -25.96 5.63
C THR A 55 24.30 -25.84 5.96
N PHE A 56 23.41 -25.75 4.96
CA PHE A 56 21.97 -25.80 5.19
C PHE A 56 21.56 -27.25 5.50
N SER A 57 21.64 -27.59 6.78
CA SER A 57 21.19 -28.86 7.33
C SER A 57 19.69 -29.04 7.05
N ARG A 58 19.26 -30.26 6.66
CA ARG A 58 17.84 -30.59 6.36
C ARG A 58 16.87 -30.45 7.54
N HIS A 59 17.36 -30.06 8.72
CA HIS A 59 16.56 -29.88 9.92
C HIS A 59 16.57 -28.39 10.30
N PRO A 60 15.42 -27.69 10.23
CA PRO A 60 15.36 -26.29 10.63
C PRO A 60 15.68 -26.17 12.12
N VAL A 61 16.67 -25.35 12.47
CA VAL A 61 16.93 -25.00 13.86
C VAL A 61 15.76 -24.14 14.35
N PRO A 62 15.09 -24.49 15.46
CA PRO A 62 13.96 -23.71 15.95
C PRO A 62 14.39 -22.28 16.31
N PHE A 63 13.82 -21.30 15.62
CA PHE A 63 14.08 -19.89 15.88
C PHE A 63 13.27 -19.45 17.11
N ILE A 64 13.91 -19.35 18.27
CA ILE A 64 13.25 -18.96 19.53
C ILE A 64 13.40 -17.45 19.73
N LEU A 65 12.33 -16.71 19.51
CA LEU A 65 12.22 -15.33 19.97
C LEU A 65 11.58 -15.32 21.35
N ALA A 66 12.21 -14.62 22.29
CA ALA A 66 11.57 -14.35 23.58
C ALA A 66 10.26 -13.57 23.34
N PRO A 67 9.12 -14.00 23.90
CA PRO A 67 7.87 -13.27 23.75
C PRO A 67 8.03 -11.87 24.34
N LYS A 68 7.81 -10.85 23.52
CA LYS A 68 7.72 -9.47 24.00
C LYS A 68 6.40 -9.28 24.74
N VAL A 69 6.48 -8.91 26.01
CA VAL A 69 5.31 -8.55 26.82
C VAL A 69 4.91 -7.11 26.45
N SER A 70 3.68 -6.91 25.98
CA SER A 70 3.16 -5.59 25.61
C SER A 70 2.98 -4.72 26.87
N ASN A 71 3.47 -3.48 26.84
CA ASN A 71 3.24 -2.50 27.89
C ASN A 71 1.96 -1.71 27.59
N GLN A 72 0.94 -1.85 28.42
CA GLN A 72 -0.36 -1.20 28.22
C GLN A 72 -0.24 0.33 28.14
N MET A 73 0.55 0.96 29.01
CA MET A 73 0.77 2.41 28.96
C MET A 73 1.45 2.86 27.67
N GLY A 74 2.37 2.04 27.15
CA GLY A 74 3.05 2.32 25.87
C GLY A 74 2.11 2.15 24.68
N LEU A 75 1.20 1.17 24.73
CA LEU A 75 0.17 0.97 23.71
C LEU A 75 -0.79 2.16 23.67
N ASP A 76 -1.29 2.60 24.82
CA ASP A 76 -2.24 3.71 24.90
C ASP A 76 -1.60 5.02 24.38
N ALA A 77 -0.34 5.30 24.75
CA ALA A 77 0.39 6.45 24.24
C ALA A 77 0.68 6.37 22.73
N ALA A 78 0.97 5.18 22.20
CA ALA A 78 1.19 4.98 20.77
C ALA A 78 -0.11 5.16 19.96
N VAL A 79 -1.25 4.72 20.50
CA VAL A 79 -2.58 4.92 19.91
C VAL A 79 -2.93 6.41 19.85
N GLU A 80 -2.73 7.14 20.96
CA GLU A 80 -2.97 8.59 21.03
C GLU A 80 -2.11 9.34 19.98
N ALA A 81 -0.81 9.05 19.93
CA ALA A 81 0.11 9.70 18.99
C ALA A 81 -0.19 9.35 17.52
N ALA A 82 -0.59 8.10 17.24
CA ALA A 82 -1.02 7.69 15.90
C ALA A 82 -2.32 8.40 15.50
N ALA A 83 -3.28 8.53 16.42
CA ALA A 83 -4.53 9.24 16.18
C ALA A 83 -4.28 10.74 15.90
N GLU A 84 -3.44 11.41 16.69
CA GLU A 84 -3.03 12.79 16.42
C GLU A 84 -2.36 12.95 15.04
N PHE A 85 -1.44 12.04 14.70
CA PHE A 85 -0.73 12.07 13.42
C PHE A 85 -1.66 11.88 12.22
N LEU A 86 -2.60 10.94 12.32
CA LEU A 86 -3.59 10.67 11.29
C LEU A 86 -4.58 11.82 11.15
N ASN A 87 -5.07 12.38 12.26
CA ASN A 87 -6.00 13.51 12.27
C ASN A 87 -5.38 14.79 11.68
N LYS A 88 -4.05 14.92 11.73
CA LYS A 88 -3.30 16.03 11.14
C LYS A 88 -2.99 15.85 9.64
N SER A 89 -3.16 14.65 9.10
CA SER A 89 -2.74 14.32 7.74
C SER A 89 -3.81 14.68 6.70
N VAL A 90 -3.37 15.36 5.62
CA VAL A 90 -4.26 15.85 4.55
C VAL A 90 -4.69 14.73 3.58
N LYS A 91 -3.89 13.64 3.46
CA LYS A 91 -4.16 12.47 2.61
C LYS A 91 -3.64 11.18 3.27
N PRO A 92 -4.33 10.64 4.28
CA PRO A 92 -3.95 9.36 4.88
C PRO A 92 -4.13 8.22 3.88
N VAL A 93 -3.22 7.26 3.89
CA VAL A 93 -3.36 6.00 3.14
C VAL A 93 -4.36 5.12 3.87
N LEU A 94 -5.32 4.60 3.10
CA LEU A 94 -6.51 3.93 3.61
C LEU A 94 -6.25 2.42 3.81
N ASP A 95 -6.43 1.94 5.03
CA ASP A 95 -6.58 0.52 5.31
C ASP A 95 -8.06 0.23 5.59
N VAL A 96 -8.77 -0.26 4.57
CA VAL A 96 -10.20 -0.60 4.63
C VAL A 96 -10.49 -1.57 5.79
N SER A 97 -9.56 -2.49 6.07
CA SER A 97 -9.72 -3.47 7.15
C SER A 97 -9.71 -2.81 8.53
N THR A 98 -8.80 -1.85 8.74
CA THR A 98 -8.72 -1.08 9.99
C THR A 98 -9.94 -0.17 10.15
N MET A 99 -10.43 0.45 9.08
CA MET A 99 -11.64 1.29 9.13
C MET A 99 -12.87 0.50 9.56
N ILE A 100 -13.06 -0.69 8.98
CA ILE A 100 -14.15 -1.59 9.35
C ILE A 100 -13.99 -2.05 10.82
N ARG A 101 -12.78 -2.50 11.21
CA ARG A 101 -12.49 -2.96 12.57
C ARG A 101 -12.72 -1.88 13.64
N CYS A 102 -12.34 -0.64 13.35
CA CYS A 102 -12.50 0.49 14.26
C CYS A 102 -13.90 1.13 14.20
N GLY A 103 -14.83 0.60 13.40
CA GLY A 103 -16.20 1.12 13.30
C GLY A 103 -16.29 2.54 12.71
N GLN A 104 -15.35 2.90 11.82
CA GLN A 104 -15.35 4.21 11.18
C GLN A 104 -16.55 4.35 10.23
N LYS A 105 -17.28 5.46 10.32
CA LYS A 105 -18.50 5.74 9.55
C LYS A 105 -18.21 6.53 8.27
N THR A 106 -17.05 6.30 7.68
CA THR A 106 -16.55 7.05 6.52
C THR A 106 -17.24 6.59 5.26
N ILE A 107 -17.53 7.54 4.36
CA ILE A 107 -17.96 7.25 2.98
C ILE A 107 -16.74 7.39 2.08
N LEU A 108 -16.30 6.28 1.48
CA LEU A 108 -15.21 6.23 0.53
C LEU A 108 -15.74 6.16 -0.90
N PHE A 109 -15.30 7.08 -1.75
CA PHE A 109 -15.55 7.02 -3.18
C PHE A 109 -14.30 6.51 -3.89
N LEU A 110 -14.40 5.35 -4.54
CA LEU A 110 -13.39 4.86 -5.47
C LEU A 110 -13.81 5.26 -6.88
N ILE A 111 -13.04 6.16 -7.51
CA ILE A 111 -13.23 6.49 -8.92
C ILE A 111 -12.54 5.41 -9.76
N ASN A 112 -13.32 4.55 -10.39
CA ASN A 112 -12.85 3.49 -11.26
C ASN A 112 -12.98 3.92 -12.73
N ASN A 113 -11.89 4.43 -13.28
CA ASN A 113 -11.71 4.80 -14.68
C ASN A 113 -11.01 3.70 -15.51
N GLY A 114 -10.75 2.53 -14.92
CA GLY A 114 -10.11 1.39 -15.58
C GLY A 114 -8.61 1.51 -15.85
N GLY A 115 -7.90 2.49 -15.28
CA GLY A 115 -6.48 2.72 -15.57
C GLY A 115 -5.84 3.88 -14.84
N TYR A 116 -4.57 4.14 -15.17
CA TYR A 116 -3.83 5.30 -14.72
C TYR A 116 -4.07 6.51 -15.67
N THR A 117 -5.24 7.15 -15.57
CA THR A 117 -5.61 8.26 -16.49
C THR A 117 -4.62 9.44 -16.44
N ILE A 118 -4.01 9.75 -15.30
CA ILE A 118 -3.05 10.86 -15.19
C ILE A 118 -1.79 10.58 -16.00
N GLU A 119 -1.30 9.35 -15.95
CA GLU A 119 -0.10 8.90 -16.65
C GLU A 119 -0.34 8.73 -18.15
N VAL A 120 -1.56 8.38 -18.58
CA VAL A 120 -1.97 8.41 -19.99
C VAL A 120 -1.85 9.82 -20.58
N GLU A 121 -2.29 10.84 -19.83
CA GLU A 121 -2.21 12.24 -20.27
C GLU A 121 -0.78 12.82 -20.25
N ILE A 122 0.15 12.20 -19.52
CA ILE A 122 1.56 12.63 -19.45
C ILE A 122 2.44 11.86 -20.44
N HIS A 123 2.32 10.53 -20.48
CA HIS A 123 3.04 9.64 -21.39
C HIS A 123 2.34 8.26 -21.46
N ASP A 124 1.53 8.07 -22.51
CA ASP A 124 0.78 6.84 -22.70
C ASP A 124 1.67 5.61 -22.96
N GLY A 125 1.25 4.44 -22.49
CA GLY A 125 2.01 3.20 -22.60
C GLY A 125 1.31 1.99 -21.98
N PRO A 126 1.73 0.76 -22.32
CA PRO A 126 1.08 -0.48 -21.88
C PRO A 126 1.11 -0.68 -20.36
N TYR A 127 1.99 0.01 -19.65
CA TYR A 127 2.08 0.00 -18.17
C TYR A 127 0.94 0.79 -17.49
N ASN A 128 0.17 1.59 -18.23
CA ASN A 128 -0.97 2.34 -17.70
C ASN A 128 -2.26 1.49 -17.62
N VAL A 129 -2.26 0.32 -18.26
CA VAL A 129 -3.39 -0.61 -18.27
C VAL A 129 -3.30 -1.54 -17.06
N ILE A 130 -4.10 -1.24 -16.04
CA ILE A 130 -4.18 -2.08 -14.84
C ILE A 130 -5.22 -3.18 -15.01
N LYS A 131 -5.00 -4.32 -14.35
CA LYS A 131 -6.07 -5.32 -14.24
C LYS A 131 -7.19 -4.70 -13.41
N ASN A 132 -8.36 -4.50 -14.02
CA ASN A 132 -9.54 -4.05 -13.28
C ASN A 132 -9.99 -5.15 -12.29
N TRP A 133 -10.27 -4.75 -11.05
CA TRP A 133 -10.74 -5.63 -9.98
C TRP A 133 -12.22 -5.44 -9.75
N ASN A 134 -12.84 -6.40 -9.06
CA ASN A 134 -14.15 -6.16 -8.45
C ASN A 134 -13.93 -5.58 -7.06
N TYR A 135 -13.77 -4.25 -6.97
CA TYR A 135 -13.37 -3.58 -5.73
C TYR A 135 -14.41 -3.70 -4.63
N THR A 136 -15.71 -3.60 -4.97
CA THR A 136 -16.80 -3.88 -4.02
C THR A 136 -16.71 -5.29 -3.43
N ALA A 137 -16.53 -6.32 -4.27
CA ALA A 137 -16.37 -7.69 -3.79
C ALA A 137 -15.09 -7.90 -2.94
N PHE A 138 -14.03 -7.15 -3.23
CA PHE A 138 -12.81 -7.16 -2.39
C PHE A 138 -13.08 -6.58 -1.01
N VAL A 139 -13.84 -5.48 -0.92
CA VAL A 139 -14.25 -4.89 0.36
C VAL A 139 -15.19 -5.82 1.12
N ASP A 140 -16.13 -6.48 0.44
CA ASP A 140 -17.00 -7.48 1.05
C ASP A 140 -16.19 -8.67 1.61
N ALA A 141 -15.13 -9.09 0.91
CA ALA A 141 -14.22 -10.14 1.39
C ALA A 141 -13.44 -9.69 2.64
N ILE A 142 -13.00 -8.43 2.71
CA ILE A 142 -12.33 -7.86 3.89
C ILE A 142 -13.31 -7.73 5.06
N HIS A 143 -14.56 -7.35 4.80
CA HIS A 143 -15.60 -7.25 5.81
C HIS A 143 -15.79 -8.57 6.56
N ASN A 144 -15.71 -9.71 5.86
CA ASN A 144 -15.71 -11.04 6.47
C ASN A 144 -16.88 -11.27 7.46
N GLY A 145 -18.02 -10.60 7.24
CA GLY A 145 -19.18 -10.67 8.13
C GLY A 145 -19.04 -9.94 9.47
N GLU A 146 -17.91 -9.26 9.74
CA GLU A 146 -17.62 -8.57 10.99
C GLU A 146 -17.59 -7.05 10.82
N GLY A 147 -18.22 -6.33 11.76
CA GLY A 147 -18.37 -4.88 11.67
C GLY A 147 -19.49 -4.45 10.71
N LYS A 148 -19.60 -3.15 10.50
CA LYS A 148 -20.65 -2.56 9.65
C LYS A 148 -20.04 -2.00 8.38
N CYS A 149 -20.31 -2.64 7.25
CA CYS A 149 -19.85 -2.23 5.95
C CYS A 149 -21.02 -2.25 4.97
N TRP A 150 -21.08 -1.26 4.09
CA TRP A 150 -21.99 -1.21 2.96
C TRP A 150 -21.21 -0.84 1.70
N THR A 151 -21.38 -1.63 0.64
CA THR A 151 -20.75 -1.41 -0.66
C THR A 151 -21.80 -1.07 -1.71
N ALA A 152 -21.44 -0.20 -2.66
CA ALA A 152 -22.23 0.10 -3.83
C ALA A 152 -21.34 0.29 -5.05
N LYS A 153 -21.87 -0.11 -6.21
CA LYS A 153 -21.28 0.14 -7.52
C LYS A 153 -22.25 1.02 -8.30
N VAL A 154 -21.77 2.13 -8.84
CA VAL A 154 -22.59 3.11 -9.57
C VAL A 154 -21.94 3.45 -10.91
N THR A 155 -22.78 3.65 -11.93
CA THR A 155 -22.39 3.88 -13.32
C THR A 155 -23.02 5.13 -13.92
N CYS A 156 -23.98 5.75 -13.23
CA CYS A 156 -24.60 7.01 -13.64
C CYS A 156 -24.86 7.95 -12.45
N GLU A 157 -25.20 9.19 -12.77
CA GLU A 157 -25.46 10.24 -11.78
C GLU A 157 -26.64 9.88 -10.86
N GLU A 158 -27.72 9.33 -11.40
CA GLU A 158 -28.90 8.96 -10.60
C GLU A 158 -28.56 7.88 -9.56
N GLU A 159 -27.74 6.90 -9.96
CA GLU A 159 -27.23 5.86 -9.06
C GLU A 159 -26.32 6.43 -7.98
N LEU A 160 -25.43 7.37 -8.34
CA LEU A 160 -24.55 8.03 -7.38
C LEU A 160 -25.33 8.85 -6.35
N VAL A 161 -26.31 9.64 -6.79
CA VAL A 161 -27.19 10.41 -5.89
C VAL A 161 -27.93 9.49 -4.93
N LYS A 162 -28.46 8.37 -5.44
CA LYS A 162 -29.12 7.36 -4.61
C LYS A 162 -28.16 6.70 -3.63
N ALA A 163 -26.94 6.37 -4.06
CA ALA A 163 -25.92 5.77 -3.22
C ALA A 163 -25.49 6.71 -2.08
N ILE A 164 -25.27 8.00 -2.36
CA ILE A 164 -24.97 9.01 -1.36
C ILE A 164 -26.12 9.15 -0.36
N LYS A 165 -27.37 9.18 -0.84
CA LYS A 165 -28.55 9.24 0.03
C LYS A 165 -28.64 8.00 0.94
N THR A 166 -28.34 6.83 0.41
CA THR A 166 -28.34 5.57 1.18
C THR A 166 -27.23 5.59 2.24
N ALA A 167 -26.01 5.97 1.85
CA ALA A 167 -24.85 6.09 2.73
C ALA A 167 -25.07 7.09 3.89
N THR A 168 -25.68 8.24 3.60
CA THR A 168 -25.91 9.32 4.58
C THR A 168 -27.11 9.09 5.50
N ASN A 169 -28.05 8.22 5.11
CA ASN A 169 -29.27 7.95 5.89
C ASN A 169 -29.28 6.52 6.43
N GLU A 170 -29.60 5.55 5.60
CA GLU A 170 -29.81 4.15 5.97
C GLU A 170 -28.54 3.50 6.52
N GLN A 171 -27.39 3.86 5.95
CA GLN A 171 -26.08 3.28 6.27
C GLN A 171 -25.16 4.22 7.06
N LYS A 172 -25.72 5.25 7.71
CA LYS A 172 -24.96 6.28 8.44
C LYS A 172 -24.08 5.73 9.58
N GLU A 173 -24.37 4.52 10.06
CA GLU A 173 -23.64 3.83 11.13
C GLU A 173 -22.62 2.82 10.59
N SER A 174 -22.41 2.76 9.28
CA SER A 174 -21.57 1.79 8.59
C SER A 174 -20.43 2.51 7.86
N PHE A 175 -19.30 1.83 7.69
CA PHE A 175 -18.33 2.21 6.66
C PHE A 175 -19.00 2.01 5.29
N CYS A 176 -19.00 3.05 4.45
CA CYS A 176 -19.64 3.01 3.14
C CYS A 176 -18.57 3.08 2.04
N PHE A 177 -18.58 2.15 1.11
CA PHE A 177 -17.67 2.11 -0.03
C PHE A 177 -18.45 2.19 -1.34
N ILE A 178 -18.21 3.22 -2.12
CA ILE A 178 -18.93 3.48 -3.38
C ILE A 178 -17.91 3.45 -4.53
N GLU A 179 -17.98 2.42 -5.35
CA GLU A 179 -17.22 2.32 -6.60
C GLU A 179 -17.97 3.08 -7.69
N VAL A 180 -17.42 4.22 -8.11
CA VAL A 180 -17.95 5.09 -9.16
C VAL A 180 -17.24 4.76 -10.46
N ILE A 181 -17.95 4.10 -11.38
CA ILE A 181 -17.42 3.77 -12.70
C ILE A 181 -17.56 5.01 -13.59
N VAL A 182 -16.41 5.52 -14.05
CA VAL A 182 -16.35 6.66 -14.96
C VAL A 182 -15.65 6.23 -16.26
N HIS A 183 -15.91 6.96 -17.33
CA HIS A 183 -15.20 6.75 -18.58
C HIS A 183 -13.72 7.15 -18.42
N LYS A 184 -12.79 6.48 -19.12
CA LYS A 184 -11.36 6.75 -18.97
C LYS A 184 -10.99 8.22 -19.26
N ASP A 185 -11.72 8.82 -20.19
CA ASP A 185 -11.53 10.19 -20.70
C ASP A 185 -12.39 11.22 -19.95
N ASP A 186 -13.18 10.79 -18.96
CA ASP A 186 -14.00 11.67 -18.14
C ASP A 186 -13.15 12.28 -17.02
N THR A 187 -12.37 13.29 -17.41
CA THR A 187 -11.42 14.00 -16.56
C THR A 187 -11.62 15.51 -16.62
N SER A 188 -11.16 16.22 -15.60
CA SER A 188 -11.36 17.68 -15.52
C SER A 188 -10.46 18.41 -16.53
N LYS A 189 -10.92 19.57 -17.02
CA LYS A 189 -10.15 20.41 -17.96
C LYS A 189 -8.81 20.85 -17.37
N GLU A 190 -8.79 21.12 -16.06
CA GLU A 190 -7.60 21.49 -15.31
C GLU A 190 -6.55 20.38 -15.33
N LEU A 191 -6.97 19.11 -15.28
CA LEU A 191 -6.06 17.97 -15.33
C LEU A 191 -5.42 17.83 -16.71
N LEU A 192 -6.18 18.04 -17.78
CA LEU A 192 -5.67 18.02 -19.16
C LEU A 192 -4.63 19.13 -19.39
N GLU A 193 -4.93 20.35 -18.94
CA GLU A 193 -4.01 21.49 -19.05
C GLU A 193 -2.73 21.30 -18.23
N TRP A 194 -2.84 20.73 -17.03
CA TRP A 194 -1.69 20.43 -16.20
C TRP A 194 -0.85 19.28 -16.76
N GLY A 195 -1.47 18.19 -17.21
CA GLY A 195 -0.80 17.01 -17.77
C GLY A 195 0.08 17.37 -18.97
N SER A 196 -0.45 18.19 -19.89
CA SER A 196 0.30 18.70 -21.04
C SER A 196 1.57 19.47 -20.63
N ARG A 197 1.48 20.32 -19.60
CA ARG A 197 2.62 21.12 -19.11
C ARG A 197 3.69 20.25 -18.45
N VAL A 198 3.28 19.23 -17.70
CA VAL A 198 4.21 18.30 -17.03
C VAL A 198 4.91 17.41 -18.04
N SER A 199 4.20 16.90 -19.04
CA SER A 199 4.78 16.10 -20.14
C SER A 199 5.88 16.86 -20.88
N ALA A 200 5.62 18.14 -21.22
CA ALA A 200 6.61 19.00 -21.88
C ALA A 200 7.83 19.28 -21.00
N ALA A 201 7.65 19.47 -19.69
CA ALA A 201 8.75 19.71 -18.76
C ALA A 201 9.65 18.47 -18.57
N ASN A 202 9.05 17.28 -18.52
CA ASN A 202 9.77 16.01 -18.33
C ASN A 202 10.51 15.56 -19.58
N SER A 203 10.00 15.90 -20.77
CA SER A 203 10.59 15.49 -22.06
C SER A 203 11.68 16.43 -22.57
N ARG A 204 12.04 17.46 -21.80
CA ARG A 204 13.06 18.44 -22.23
C ARG A 204 14.42 17.77 -22.38
N PRO A 205 15.17 18.03 -23.47
CA PRO A 205 16.51 17.49 -23.63
C PRO A 205 17.44 18.00 -22.51
N PRO A 206 18.42 17.19 -22.08
CA PRO A 206 19.40 17.61 -21.08
C PRO A 206 20.15 18.84 -21.58
N ASN A 207 20.32 19.83 -20.70
CA ASN A 207 21.01 21.06 -21.05
C ASN A 207 22.51 20.75 -21.27
N PRO A 208 23.07 20.98 -22.46
CA PRO A 208 24.49 20.78 -22.69
C PRO A 208 25.25 21.87 -21.91
N GLN A 209 25.83 21.50 -20.77
CA GLN A 209 26.85 22.27 -20.08
C GLN A 209 28.23 21.81 -20.52
#